data_AF-A0A3A0GKN3-F1
#
_entry.id   AF-A0A3A0GKN3-F1
#
_cell.length_a   1.000
_cell.length_b   1.000
_cell.length_c   1.000
_cell.angle_alpha   90.00
_cell.angle_beta   90.00
_cell.angle_gamma   90.00
#
_symmetry.space_group_name_H-M   'P 1'
#
loop_
_entity.id
_entity.type
_entity.pdbx_description
1 polymer ?
#
loop_
_entity_poly.entity_id
_entity_poly.type
_entity_poly.pdbx_seq_one_letter_code
_entity_poly.pdbx_strand_id
1 'polypeptide(L)' 'DDAVGLGLHAGQLVKQVAADLGGGGGGRPGLAEAGGRDAGALDGALAAVPGRVKAMRG' A
#
# COMPACT_ATOMS: atom_id res chain seq x y z
N ASP A 1 9.70 1.87 -12.47
CA ASP A 1 10.64 0.74 -12.42
C ASP A 1 11.72 0.89 -11.36
N ASP A 2 12.27 2.09 -11.13
CA ASP A 2 13.28 2.33 -10.09
C ASP A 2 12.89 1.83 -8.69
N ALA A 3 11.66 2.09 -8.24
CA ALA A 3 11.15 1.59 -6.97
C ALA A 3 11.15 0.06 -6.89
N VAL A 4 10.82 -0.62 -7.99
CA VAL A 4 10.86 -2.08 -8.09
C VAL A 4 12.30 -2.58 -8.04
N GLY A 5 13.23 -1.90 -8.72
CA GLY A 5 14.66 -2.18 -8.63
C GLY A 5 15.24 -2.01 -7.22
N LEU A 6 14.63 -1.16 -6.39
CA LEU A 6 14.93 -1.00 -4.96
C LEU A 6 14.23 -2.04 -4.07
N GLY A 7 13.58 -3.06 -4.64
CA GLY A 7 12.89 -4.11 -3.90
C GLY A 7 11.47 -3.75 -3.43
N LEU A 8 10.95 -2.58 -3.79
CA LEU A 8 9.60 -2.17 -3.40
C LEU A 8 8.55 -2.82 -4.31
N HIS A 9 7.51 -3.38 -3.70
CA HIS A 9 6.42 -4.03 -4.42
C HIS A 9 5.09 -3.30 -4.16
N ALA A 10 4.57 -2.58 -5.16
CA ALA A 10 3.32 -1.81 -5.06
C ALA A 10 2.14 -2.66 -4.56
N GLY A 11 2.00 -3.88 -5.08
CA GLY A 11 0.97 -4.83 -4.62
C GLY A 11 1.01 -5.20 -3.12
N GLN A 12 2.20 -5.23 -2.50
CA GLN A 12 2.33 -5.48 -1.06
C GLN A 12 1.92 -4.25 -0.25
N LEU A 13 2.33 -3.06 -0.70
CA LEU A 13 1.98 -1.80 -0.07
C LEU A 13 0.47 -1.56 -0.08
N VAL A 14 -0.18 -1.67 -1.25
CA VAL A 14 -1.62 -1.38 -1.35
C VAL A 14 -2.47 -2.42 -0.62
N LYS A 15 -2.03 -3.68 -0.49
CA LYS A 15 -2.71 -4.68 0.34
C LYS A 15 -2.75 -4.29 1.81
N GLN A 16 -1.64 -3.77 2.33
CA GLN A 16 -1.58 -3.29 3.70
C GLN A 16 -2.52 -2.09 3.93
N VAL A 17 -2.54 -1.15 2.99
CA VAL A 17 -3.45 0.02 3.03
C VAL A 17 -4.92 -0.44 2.92
N ALA A 18 -5.22 -1.39 2.04
CA ALA A 18 -6.58 -1.91 1.88
C ALA A 18 -7.12 -2.57 3.15
N ALA A 19 -6.26 -3.26 3.91
CA ALA A 19 -6.64 -3.91 5.15
C ALA A 19 -7.09 -2.90 6.22
N ASP A 20 -6.42 -1.75 6.31
CA ASP A 20 -6.82 -0.65 7.21
C ASP A 20 -8.23 -0.12 6.88
N LEU A 21 -8.65 -0.24 5.61
CA LEU A 21 -9.96 0.20 5.10
C LEU A 21 -11.02 -0.92 5.08
N GLY A 22 -10.73 -2.09 5.67
CA GLY A 22 -11.63 -3.25 5.64
C GLY A 22 -11.86 -3.82 4.23
N GLY A 23 -10.87 -3.66 3.35
CA GLY A 23 -10.93 -3.94 1.93
C GLY A 23 -9.83 -4.85 1.40
N GLY A 24 -9.61 -4.77 0.09
CA GLY A 24 -8.63 -5.59 -0.62
C GLY A 24 -8.02 -4.86 -1.81
N GLY A 25 -6.97 -5.44 -2.38
CA GLY A 25 -6.25 -4.85 -3.49
C GLY A 25 -5.19 -5.78 -4.05
N GLY A 26 -4.62 -5.37 -5.18
CA GLY A 26 -3.63 -6.17 -5.90
C GLY A 26 -3.09 -5.47 -7.14
N GLY A 27 -2.13 -6.13 -7.76
CA GLY A 27 -1.45 -5.62 -8.94
C GLY A 27 -0.05 -6.20 -9.06
N ARG A 28 0.72 -5.61 -9.96
CA ARG A 28 2.09 -6.00 -10.28
C ARG A 28 3.08 -5.25 -9.37
N PRO A 29 4.37 -5.62 -9.35
CA PRO A 29 5.36 -4.93 -8.54
C PRO A 29 5.43 -3.42 -8.78
N GLY A 30 5.29 -2.97 -10.03
CA GLY A 30 5.39 -1.54 -10.39
C GLY A 30 4.07 -0.77 -10.34
N LEU A 31 2.92 -1.46 -10.27
CA LEU A 31 1.61 -0.81 -10.27
C LEU A 31 0.58 -1.71 -9.59
N ALA A 32 -0.15 -1.15 -8.64
CA ALA A 32 -1.22 -1.85 -7.94
C ALA A 32 -2.28 -0.88 -7.46
N GLU A 33 -3.48 -1.40 -7.25
CA GLU A 33 -4.65 -0.65 -6.80
C GLU A 33 -5.33 -1.37 -5.63
N ALA A 34 -6.01 -0.59 -4.79
CA ALA A 34 -6.73 -1.08 -3.63
C ALA A 34 -7.98 -0.25 -3.38
N GLY A 35 -8.93 -0.84 -2.67
CA GLY A 35 -10.11 -0.14 -2.15
C GLY A 35 -10.57 -0.76 -0.84
N GLY A 36 -11.48 -0.09 -0.15
CA GLY A 36 -12.07 -0.57 1.09
C GLY A 36 -13.44 0.03 1.37
N ARG A 37 -14.08 -0.49 2.42
CA ARG A 37 -15.46 -0.17 2.79
C ARG A 37 -15.52 0.91 3.88
N ASP A 38 -14.45 1.05 4.66
CA ASP A 38 -14.36 2.08 5.70
C ASP A 38 -13.73 3.36 5.13
N ALA A 39 -14.59 4.26 4.65
CA ALA A 39 -14.15 5.58 4.18
C ALA A 39 -13.62 6.47 5.32
N GLY A 40 -14.04 6.23 6.58
CA GLY A 40 -13.60 7.01 7.74
C GLY A 40 -12.15 6.76 8.12
N ALA A 41 -11.59 5.60 7.75
CA ALA A 41 -10.21 5.24 7.99
C ALA A 41 -9.23 5.74 6.90
N LEU A 42 -9.73 6.39 5.83
CA LEU A 42 -8.91 6.76 4.66
C LEU A 42 -7.71 7.65 5.02
N ASP A 43 -7.94 8.71 5.77
CA ASP A 43 -6.89 9.66 6.14
C ASP A 43 -5.78 8.99 6.97
N GLY A 44 -6.17 8.12 7.92
CA GLY A 44 -5.23 7.36 8.74
C GLY A 44 -4.42 6.37 7.93
N ALA A 45 -5.06 5.64 7.01
CA ALA A 45 -4.41 4.68 6.14
C ALA A 45 -3.37 5.37 5.22
N LEU A 46 -3.72 6.53 4.65
CA LEU A 46 -2.81 7.32 3.82
C LEU A 46 -1.65 7.90 4.64
N ALA A 47 -1.91 8.39 5.86
CA ALA A 47 -0.87 8.91 6.76
C ALA A 47 0.18 7.86 7.15
N ALA A 48 -0.19 6.57 7.19
CA ALA A 48 0.72 5.47 7.50
C ALA A 48 1.67 5.10 6.33
N VAL A 49 1.34 5.46 5.08
CA VAL A 49 2.08 5.03 3.88
C VAL A 49 3.58 5.35 3.93
N PRO A 50 4.04 6.57 4.30
CA PRO A 50 5.47 6.86 4.35
C PRO A 50 6.25 5.94 5.31
N GLY A 51 5.64 5.55 6.45
CA GLY A 51 6.21 4.61 7.40
C GLY A 51 6.32 3.20 6.81
N ARG A 52 5.27 2.74 6.12
CA ARG A 52 5.25 1.43 5.43
C ARG A 52 6.33 1.35 4.35
N VAL A 53 6.50 2.39 3.53
CA VAL A 53 7.56 2.43 2.51
C VAL A 53 8.96 2.37 3.14
N LYS A 54 9.19 3.08 4.25
CA LYS A 54 10.47 2.99 4.98
C LYS A 54 10.72 1.57 5.50
N ALA A 55 9.70 0.91 6.07
CA ALA A 55 9.80 -0.45 6.58
C ALA A 55 10.08 -1.49 5.49
N MET A 56 9.64 -1.26 4.25
CA MET A 56 9.94 -2.14 3.12
C MET A 56 11.39 -2.04 2.60
N ARG A 57 12.16 -1.04 3.05
CA ARG A 57 13.56 -0.81 2.66
C ARG A 57 14.59 -1.31 3.70
N GLY A 58 14.12 -1.85 4.83
CA GLY A 58 14.97 -2.45 5.88
C GLY A 58 14.94 -3.97 5.79
#